data_AF-A0A4S0IES8-F1
#
_entry.id   AF-A0A4S0IES8-F1
#
_cell.length_a   1.000
_cell.length_b   1.000
_cell.length_c   1.000
_cell.angle_alpha   90.00
_cell.angle_beta   90.00
_cell.angle_gamma   90.00
#
_symmetry.space_group_name_H-M   'P 1'
#
loop_
_entity.id
_entity.type
_entity.pdbx_description
1 polymer ?
#
loop_
_entity_poly.entity_id
_entity_poly.type
_entity_poly.pdbx_seq_one_letter_code
_entity_poly.pdbx_strand_id
1 'polypeptide(L)'
;FSKGDVLLEKGRLLDPAALSLAASANHPRVSVVKRPLVAIIATGDELLQPGSELGPDQIISSNAYGVAAAAQSVGARALDLGIAADRKDAIAA
;
A
#
# COMPACT_ATOMS: atom_id res chain seq x y z
N PHE A 1 -13.36 -26.99 -18.36
CA PHE A 1 -14.32 -26.86 -17.26
C PHE A 1 -15.73 -27.02 -17.80
N SER A 2 -16.66 -27.38 -16.93
CA SER A 2 -18.08 -27.52 -17.18
C SER A 2 -18.87 -26.42 -16.47
N LYS A 3 -20.13 -26.24 -16.87
CA LYS A 3 -21.01 -25.28 -16.20
C LYS A 3 -21.19 -25.67 -14.73
N GLY A 4 -20.91 -24.73 -13.82
CA GLY A 4 -21.04 -24.91 -12.37
C GLY A 4 -19.71 -25.14 -11.64
N ASP A 5 -18.63 -25.40 -12.37
CA ASP A 5 -17.29 -25.55 -11.77
C ASP A 5 -16.81 -24.22 -11.15
N VAL A 6 -16.17 -24.30 -9.98
CA VAL A 6 -15.43 -23.17 -9.41
C VAL A 6 -14.09 -23.08 -10.11
N LEU A 7 -13.90 -22.04 -10.93
CA LEU A 7 -12.66 -21.84 -11.68
C LEU A 7 -11.59 -21.08 -10.90
N LEU A 8 -12.01 -20.14 -10.05
CA LEU A 8 -11.14 -19.30 -9.23
C LEU A 8 -11.69 -19.25 -7.81
N GLU A 9 -10.87 -19.68 -6.86
CA GLU A 9 -11.19 -19.60 -5.44
C GLU A 9 -11.11 -18.16 -4.91
N LYS A 10 -11.88 -17.86 -3.86
CA LYS A 10 -11.79 -16.57 -3.18
C LYS A 10 -10.37 -16.37 -2.63
N GLY A 11 -9.81 -15.18 -2.86
CA GLY A 11 -8.45 -14.84 -2.44
C GLY A 11 -7.37 -15.28 -3.44
N ARG A 12 -7.75 -15.93 -4.55
CA ARG A 12 -6.80 -16.20 -5.63
C ARG A 12 -6.30 -14.90 -6.23
N LEU A 13 -4.97 -14.76 -6.28
CA LEU A 13 -4.32 -13.68 -7.01
C LEU A 13 -4.59 -13.84 -8.51
N LEU A 14 -5.00 -12.74 -9.16
CA LEU A 14 -5.22 -12.69 -10.61
C LEU A 14 -3.90 -12.57 -11.36
N ASP A 15 -3.13 -13.66 -11.37
CA ASP A 15 -1.96 -13.86 -12.21
C ASP A 15 -2.35 -14.09 -13.69
N PRO A 16 -1.40 -14.19 -14.64
CA PRO A 16 -1.72 -14.41 -16.05
C PRO A 16 -2.57 -15.66 -16.33
N ALA A 17 -2.37 -16.73 -15.56
CA ALA A 17 -3.12 -17.97 -15.73
C ALA A 17 -4.58 -17.81 -15.26
N ALA A 18 -4.80 -17.17 -14.10
CA ALA A 18 -6.12 -16.87 -13.59
C ALA A 18 -6.91 -15.94 -14.53
N LEU A 19 -6.25 -14.94 -15.11
CA LEU A 19 -6.86 -14.04 -16.10
C LEU A 19 -7.24 -14.78 -17.39
N SER A 20 -6.34 -15.63 -17.92
CA SER A 20 -6.62 -16.46 -19.10
C SER A 20 -7.80 -17.41 -18.85
N LEU A 21 -7.85 -18.04 -17.67
CA LEU A 21 -8.94 -18.93 -17.29
C LEU A 21 -10.28 -18.17 -17.24
N ALA A 22 -10.34 -17.02 -16.55
CA ALA A 22 -11.54 -16.20 -16.49
C ALA A 22 -12.03 -15.74 -17.88
N ALA A 23 -11.09 -15.33 -18.74
CA ALA A 23 -11.40 -14.92 -20.11
C ALA A 23 -11.90 -16.09 -20.97
N SER A 24 -11.26 -17.27 -20.89
CA SER A 24 -11.67 -18.48 -21.61
C SER A 24 -13.07 -18.97 -21.21
N ALA A 25 -13.48 -18.66 -19.97
CA ALA A 25 -14.81 -18.92 -19.44
C ALA A 25 -15.84 -17.83 -19.79
N ASN A 26 -15.49 -16.87 -20.65
CA ASN A 26 -16.33 -15.77 -21.10
C ASN A 26 -16.81 -14.84 -19.96
N HIS A 27 -15.96 -14.60 -18.96
CA HIS A 27 -16.22 -13.64 -17.88
C HIS A 27 -15.47 -12.31 -18.14
N PRO A 28 -16.12 -11.28 -18.73
CA PRO A 28 -15.46 -10.01 -19.06
C PRO A 28 -15.15 -9.14 -17.82
N ARG A 29 -15.73 -9.48 -16.67
CA ARG A 29 -15.51 -8.81 -15.39
C ARG A 29 -15.47 -9.85 -14.29
N VAL A 30 -14.58 -9.64 -13.32
CA VAL A 30 -14.46 -10.48 -12.12
C VAL A 30 -14.56 -9.59 -10.88
N SER A 31 -15.25 -10.09 -9.86
CA SER A 31 -15.33 -9.40 -8.57
C SER A 31 -14.02 -9.56 -7.83
N VAL A 32 -13.44 -8.45 -7.37
CA VAL A 32 -12.17 -8.44 -6.63
C VAL A 32 -12.33 -7.65 -5.34
N VAL A 33 -11.42 -7.88 -4.39
CA VAL A 33 -11.30 -7.01 -3.22
C VAL A 33 -10.67 -5.68 -3.62
N LYS A 34 -11.08 -4.60 -2.95
CA LYS A 34 -10.45 -3.29 -3.13
C LYS A 34 -9.00 -3.36 -2.66
N ARG A 35 -8.09 -2.70 -3.38
CA ARG A 35 -6.70 -2.54 -2.92
C ARG A 35 -6.71 -1.86 -1.53
N PRO A 36 -6.03 -2.44 -0.52
CA PRO A 36 -5.89 -1.80 0.78
C PRO A 36 -5.25 -0.42 0.64
N LEU A 37 -5.67 0.52 1.51
CA LEU A 37 -5.03 1.83 1.65
C LEU A 37 -4.26 1.83 2.97
N VAL A 38 -2.97 2.11 2.90
CA VAL A 38 -2.09 2.23 4.07
C VAL A 38 -1.68 3.70 4.17
N ALA A 39 -2.21 4.40 5.17
CA ALA A 39 -1.76 5.74 5.52
C ALA A 39 -0.53 5.64 6.43
N ILE A 40 0.48 6.45 6.14
CA ILE A 40 1.79 6.43 6.81
C ILE A 40 2.07 7.84 7.30
N ILE A 41 2.43 7.96 8.56
CA ILE A 41 2.83 9.22 9.19
C ILE A 41 4.11 8.96 9.97
N ALA A 42 5.09 9.82 9.81
CA ALA A 42 6.28 9.85 10.64
C ALA A 42 6.08 10.88 11.77
N THR A 43 6.66 10.63 12.94
CA THR A 43 6.55 11.53 14.10
C THR A 43 7.92 11.68 14.74
N GLY A 44 8.27 12.91 15.12
CA GLY A 44 9.55 13.22 15.75
C GLY A 44 10.00 14.61 15.32
N ASP A 45 10.29 15.46 16.30
CA ASP A 45 10.72 16.84 16.05
C ASP A 45 12.15 16.90 15.46
N GLU A 46 12.90 15.80 15.58
CA GLU A 46 14.20 15.60 14.97
C GLU A 46 14.13 15.28 13.46
N LEU A 47 12.97 14.88 12.94
CA LEU A 47 12.84 14.34 11.59
C LEU A 47 12.73 15.45 10.54
N LEU A 48 13.53 15.33 9.49
CA LEU A 48 13.47 16.15 8.28
C LEU A 48 13.24 15.31 7.01
N GLN A 49 12.70 15.94 5.98
CA GLN A 49 12.52 15.31 4.67
C GLN A 49 13.87 15.08 3.97
N PRO A 50 14.04 14.03 3.16
CA PRO A 50 15.21 13.86 2.32
C PRO A 50 15.48 15.10 1.44
N GLY A 51 16.75 15.52 1.41
CA GLY A 51 17.18 16.75 0.72
C GLY A 51 17.18 18.00 1.59
N SER A 52 16.75 17.91 2.85
CA SER A 52 16.89 19.01 3.82
C SER A 52 18.33 19.15 4.32
N GLU A 53 18.71 20.37 4.72
CA GLU A 53 19.94 20.61 5.48
C GLU A 53 19.73 20.22 6.95
N LEU A 54 20.67 19.48 7.53
CA LEU A 54 20.58 19.01 8.91
C LEU A 54 21.11 20.05 9.89
N GLY A 55 20.32 20.37 10.92
CA GLY A 55 20.79 21.02 12.14
C GLY A 55 21.31 20.03 13.19
N PRO A 56 21.77 20.53 14.35
CA PRO A 56 22.10 19.68 15.49
C PRO A 56 20.92 18.80 15.89
N ASP A 57 21.20 17.53 16.20
CA ASP A 57 20.23 16.53 16.66
C ASP A 57 19.09 16.19 15.68
N GLN A 58 19.18 16.61 14.41
CA GLN A 58 18.20 16.26 13.36
C GLN A 58 18.66 15.09 12.51
N ILE A 59 17.69 14.30 12.01
CA ILE A 59 17.92 13.15 11.13
C ILE A 59 16.93 13.14 9.97
N ILE A 60 17.26 12.43 8.90
CA ILE A 60 16.38 12.31 7.73
C ILE A 60 15.38 11.17 7.92
N SER A 61 14.09 11.47 7.72
CA SER A 61 13.03 10.48 7.71
C SER A 61 13.20 9.51 6.53
N SER A 62 13.43 8.24 6.85
CA SER A 62 13.64 7.16 5.86
C SER A 62 12.60 6.04 5.95
N ASN A 63 12.07 5.78 7.15
CA ASN A 63 11.14 4.68 7.40
C ASN A 63 9.84 4.81 6.60
N ALA A 64 9.31 6.02 6.42
CA ALA A 64 8.09 6.24 5.64
C ALA A 64 8.23 5.69 4.20
N TYR A 65 9.39 5.89 3.57
CA TYR A 65 9.69 5.38 2.23
C TYR A 65 9.77 3.85 2.20
N GLY A 66 10.45 3.25 3.18
CA GLY A 66 10.58 1.79 3.29
C GLY A 66 9.22 1.11 3.50
N VAL A 67 8.39 1.65 4.41
CA VAL A 67 7.05 1.14 4.69
C VAL A 67 6.13 1.33 3.48
N ALA A 68 6.19 2.47 2.79
CA ALA A 68 5.41 2.73 1.58
C ALA A 68 5.75 1.71 0.48
N ALA A 69 7.04 1.48 0.23
CA ALA A 69 7.51 0.50 -0.75
C ALA A 69 7.09 -0.93 -0.38
N ALA A 70 7.20 -1.31 0.89
CA ALA A 70 6.75 -2.62 1.38
C ALA A 70 5.24 -2.81 1.15
N ALA A 71 4.41 -1.83 1.49
CA ALA A 71 2.97 -1.88 1.26
C ALA A 71 2.63 -1.99 -0.25
N GLN A 72 3.30 -1.22 -1.09
CA GLN A 72 3.10 -1.26 -2.54
C GLN A 72 3.53 -2.60 -3.16
N SER A 73 4.58 -3.24 -2.63
CA SER A 73 5.07 -4.53 -3.14
C SER A 73 4.06 -5.68 -3.00
N VAL A 74 3.12 -5.56 -2.05
CA VAL A 74 2.00 -6.50 -1.84
C VAL A 74 0.68 -6.00 -2.44
N GLY A 75 0.71 -4.97 -3.29
CA GLY A 75 -0.44 -4.47 -4.04
C GLY A 75 -1.34 -3.47 -3.30
N ALA A 76 -0.93 -2.98 -2.12
CA ALA A 76 -1.61 -1.90 -1.44
C ALA A 76 -1.29 -0.53 -2.06
N ARG A 77 -2.13 0.47 -1.77
CA ARG A 77 -1.83 1.88 -2.03
C ARG A 77 -1.23 2.48 -0.76
N ALA A 78 -0.10 3.16 -0.88
CA ALA A 78 0.47 3.96 0.20
C ALA A 78 -0.02 5.42 0.08
N LEU A 79 -0.38 6.01 1.22
CA LEU A 79 -0.66 7.44 1.38
C LEU A 79 0.31 7.98 2.43
N ASP A 80 1.31 8.74 1.99
CA ASP A 80 2.24 9.42 2.88
C ASP A 80 1.60 10.73 3.38
N LEU A 81 1.45 10.84 4.70
CA LEU A 81 0.91 12.01 5.39
C LEU A 81 2.02 12.97 5.84
N GLY A 82 3.29 12.62 5.62
CA GLY A 82 4.44 13.42 5.99
C GLY A 82 4.92 13.20 7.43
N ILE A 83 5.57 14.22 7.97
CA ILE A 83 6.12 14.24 9.33
C ILE A 83 5.22 15.12 10.18
N ALA A 84 4.65 14.56 11.24
CA ALA A 84 3.95 15.32 12.28
C ALA A 84 4.89 15.63 13.45
N ALA A 85 4.68 16.80 14.05
CA ALA A 85 5.33 17.16 15.32
C ALA A 85 4.94 16.17 16.42
N ASP A 86 5.81 15.99 17.42
CA ASP A 86 5.57 15.08 18.54
C ASP A 86 4.59 15.68 19.57
N ARG A 87 3.36 15.95 19.11
CA ARG A 87 2.28 16.51 19.91
C ARG A 87 0.95 15.83 19.57
N LYS A 88 0.10 15.69 20.58
CA LYS A 88 -1.20 14.99 20.45
C LYS A 88 -2.11 15.59 19.39
N ASP A 89 -2.15 16.92 19.28
CA ASP A 89 -2.96 17.63 18.29
C ASP A 89 -2.51 17.37 16.85
N ALA A 90 -1.20 17.21 16.63
CA ALA A 90 -0.64 16.94 15.31
C ALA A 90 -0.85 15.48 14.84
N ILE A 91 -0.96 14.53 15.77
CA ILE A 91 -1.09 13.09 15.47
C ILE A 91 -2.56 12.65 15.36
N ALA A 92 -3.46 13.26 16.13
CA ALA A 92 -4.86 12.83 16.22
C ALA A 92 -5.79 13.38 15.11
N ALA A 93 -5.25 14.19 14.18
CA ALA A 93 -6.00 14.86 13.12
C ALA A 93 -6.42 13.94 11.97
#